data_AF-A0A2E4CZ54-F1
#
_entry.id   AF-A0A2E4CZ54-F1
#
_cell.length_a   1.000
_cell.length_b   1.000
_cell.length_c   1.000
_cell.angle_alpha   90.00
_cell.angle_beta   90.00
_cell.angle_gamma   90.00
#
_symmetry.space_group_name_H-M   'P 1'
#
loop_
_entity.id
_entity.type
_entity.pdbx_description
1 polymer ?
#
loop_
_entity_poly.entity_id
_entity_poly.type
_entity_poly.pdbx_seq_one_letter_code
_entity_poly.pdbx_strand_id
1 'polypeptide(L)'
;MKIKSLFVLVLFGFVLIFAQKDIPKFGEPGPIHEKINTVYLRETYKKTHTKNTITAVLADWRGIDTLGETMVVFAAGLAVLIILGAKKIK
;
A
#
# COMPACT_ATOMS: atom_id res chain seq x y z
N MET A 1 9.85 -30.43 -8.65
CA MET A 1 9.20 -29.37 -7.85
C MET A 1 9.21 -28.02 -8.56
N LYS A 2 10.36 -27.55 -9.08
CA LYS A 2 10.48 -26.27 -9.80
C LYS A 2 9.56 -26.11 -11.02
N ILE A 3 9.32 -27.17 -11.80
CA ILE A 3 8.45 -27.12 -12.98
C ILE A 3 6.97 -26.92 -12.61
N LYS A 4 6.53 -27.51 -11.49
CA LYS A 4 5.15 -27.36 -10.97
C LYS A 4 4.93 -25.96 -10.42
N SER A 5 5.90 -25.41 -9.69
CA SER A 5 5.84 -24.01 -9.22
C SER A 5 5.90 -23.01 -10.37
N LEU A 6 6.68 -23.29 -11.42
CA LEU A 6 6.72 -22.44 -12.62
C LEU A 6 5.36 -22.44 -13.32
N PHE A 7 4.73 -23.60 -13.46
CA PHE A 7 3.39 -23.71 -14.03
C PHE A 7 2.37 -22.89 -13.23
N VAL A 8 2.39 -22.99 -11.89
CA VAL A 8 1.52 -22.19 -11.01
C VAL A 8 1.78 -20.69 -11.17
N LEU A 9 3.04 -20.27 -11.23
CA LEU A 9 3.41 -18.86 -11.42
C LEU A 9 2.89 -18.31 -12.76
N VAL A 10 3.07 -19.06 -13.84
CA VAL A 10 2.58 -18.68 -15.17
C VAL A 10 1.06 -18.59 -15.18
N LEU A 11 0.37 -19.58 -14.60
CA LEU A 11 -1.09 -19.56 -14.48
C LEU A 11 -1.58 -18.34 -13.68
N PHE A 12 -0.94 -18.04 -12.54
CA PHE A 12 -1.26 -16.87 -11.74
C PHE A 12 -1.02 -15.57 -12.51
N GLY A 13 0.08 -15.47 -13.25
CA GLY A 13 0.34 -14.34 -14.15
C GLY A 13 -0.77 -14.14 -15.19
N PHE A 14 -1.27 -15.21 -15.79
CA PHE A 14 -2.41 -15.14 -16.70
C PHE A 14 -3.68 -14.63 -16.01
N VAL A 15 -3.95 -15.06 -14.78
CA VAL A 15 -5.08 -14.55 -13.99
C VAL A 15 -4.96 -13.05 -13.74
N LEU A 16 -3.78 -12.56 -13.37
CA LEU A 16 -3.54 -11.12 -13.17
C LEU A 16 -3.74 -10.31 -14.46
N ILE A 17 -3.25 -10.80 -15.60
CA ILE A 17 -3.47 -10.15 -16.92
C ILE A 17 -4.96 -10.14 -17.28
N PHE A 18 -5.68 -11.23 -17.00
CA PHE A 18 -7.11 -11.30 -17.24
C PHE A 18 -7.88 -10.29 -16.38
N ALA A 19 -7.54 -10.17 -15.09
CA ALA A 19 -8.17 -9.23 -14.15
C ALA A 19 -7.93 -7.75 -14.52
N GLN A 20 -6.85 -7.44 -15.26
CA GLN A 20 -6.58 -6.08 -15.74
C GLN A 20 -7.72 -5.52 -16.62
N LYS A 21 -8.53 -6.37 -17.26
CA LYS A 21 -9.63 -5.94 -18.12
C LYS A 21 -10.71 -5.13 -17.39
N ASP A 22 -10.83 -5.29 -16.08
CA ASP A 22 -11.81 -4.58 -15.24
C ASP A 22 -11.33 -3.17 -14.84
N ILE A 23 -10.07 -2.83 -15.13
CA ILE A 23 -9.49 -1.52 -14.83
C ILE A 23 -9.75 -0.56 -16.02
N PRO A 24 -10.22 0.68 -15.77
CA PRO A 24 -10.37 1.69 -16.81
C PRO A 24 -9.09 1.90 -17.61
N LYS A 25 -9.21 2.24 -18.90
CA LYS A 25 -8.03 2.57 -19.70
C LYS A 25 -7.36 3.82 -19.15
N PHE A 26 -6.07 3.97 -19.47
CA PHE A 26 -5.34 5.16 -19.11
C PHE A 26 -6.05 6.43 -19.61
N GLY A 27 -6.31 7.37 -18.70
CA GLY A 27 -7.02 8.62 -19.00
C GLY A 27 -8.55 8.53 -18.94
N GLU A 28 -9.14 7.34 -18.83
CA GLU A 28 -10.58 7.19 -18.63
C GLU A 28 -10.93 7.39 -17.13
N PRO A 29 -12.04 8.09 -16.82
CA PRO A 29 -12.53 8.17 -15.46
C PRO A 29 -12.90 6.77 -14.96
N GLY A 30 -12.48 6.45 -13.74
CA GLY A 30 -12.78 5.20 -13.08
C GLY A 30 -13.67 5.43 -11.86
N PRO A 31 -14.21 4.36 -11.24
CA PRO A 31 -15.05 4.48 -10.04
C PRO A 31 -14.39 5.29 -8.90
N ILE A 32 -13.06 5.22 -8.80
CA ILE A 32 -12.26 5.93 -7.80
C ILE A 32 -12.13 7.44 -8.12
N HIS A 33 -12.21 7.82 -9.40
CA HIS A 33 -12.06 9.19 -9.88
C HIS A 33 -13.31 10.05 -9.65
N GLU A 34 -14.50 9.45 -9.52
CA GLU A 34 -15.76 10.20 -9.52
C GLU A 34 -16.04 10.94 -8.21
N LYS A 35 -15.89 10.27 -7.06
CA LYS A 35 -16.25 10.86 -5.75
C LYS A 35 -15.05 11.11 -4.83
N ILE A 36 -14.22 10.10 -4.60
CA ILE A 36 -13.23 10.14 -3.53
C ILE A 36 -12.06 11.07 -3.89
N ASN A 37 -11.52 10.96 -5.11
CA ASN A 37 -10.44 11.87 -5.55
C ASN A 37 -10.88 13.34 -5.54
N THR A 38 -12.11 13.62 -5.97
CA THR A 38 -12.66 14.98 -5.94
C THR A 38 -12.69 15.55 -4.53
N VAL A 39 -13.06 14.74 -3.53
CA VAL A 39 -13.05 15.13 -2.11
C VAL A 39 -11.63 15.41 -1.63
N TYR A 40 -10.67 14.51 -1.88
CA TYR A 40 -9.29 14.73 -1.47
C TYR A 40 -8.68 15.98 -2.12
N LEU A 41 -8.96 16.24 -3.39
CA LEU A 41 -8.40 17.43 -4.07
C LEU A 41 -9.05 18.73 -3.60
N ARG A 42 -10.37 18.76 -3.38
CA ARG A 42 -11.10 20.00 -3.06
C ARG A 42 -11.14 20.31 -1.56
N GLU A 43 -11.18 19.29 -0.72
CA GLU A 43 -11.46 19.48 0.71
C GLU A 43 -10.23 19.33 1.61
N THR A 44 -9.10 18.83 1.10
CA THR A 44 -7.92 18.58 1.94
C THR A 44 -7.49 19.80 2.72
N TYR A 45 -7.19 20.92 2.05
CA TYR A 45 -6.69 22.10 2.76
C TYR A 45 -7.71 22.64 3.77
N LYS A 46 -9.00 22.57 3.43
CA LYS A 46 -10.09 23.02 4.30
C LYS A 46 -10.22 22.17 5.57
N LYS A 47 -9.97 20.86 5.47
CA LYS A 47 -10.19 19.90 6.56
C LYS A 47 -8.94 19.60 7.39
N THR A 48 -7.77 19.63 6.77
CA THR A 48 -6.52 19.19 7.42
C THR A 48 -5.50 20.31 7.58
N HIS A 49 -5.76 21.50 6.99
CA HIS A 49 -4.83 22.63 6.95
C HIS A 49 -3.44 22.29 6.37
N THR A 50 -3.32 21.15 5.70
CA THR A 50 -2.09 20.69 5.06
C THR A 50 -2.17 20.98 3.57
N LYS A 51 -1.17 21.69 3.02
CA LYS A 51 -1.14 22.05 1.59
C LYS A 51 -0.84 20.86 0.69
N ASN A 52 -0.10 19.87 1.18
CA ASN A 52 0.23 18.67 0.41
C ASN A 52 -0.88 17.63 0.53
N THR A 53 -1.62 17.42 -0.56
CA THR A 53 -2.72 16.44 -0.60
C THR A 53 -2.28 15.02 -0.31
N ILE A 54 -1.11 14.60 -0.79
CA ILE A 54 -0.63 13.24 -0.58
C ILE A 54 -0.31 13.01 0.90
N THR A 55 0.41 13.95 1.52
CA THR A 55 0.72 13.87 2.96
C THR A 55 -0.54 13.87 3.80
N ALA A 56 -1.52 14.72 3.46
CA ALA A 56 -2.79 14.76 4.16
C ALA A 56 -3.59 13.46 4.00
N VAL A 57 -3.56 12.83 2.81
CA VAL A 57 -4.21 11.55 2.60
C VAL A 57 -3.59 10.46 3.46
N LEU A 58 -2.25 10.39 3.53
CA LEU A 58 -1.55 9.37 4.30
C LEU A 58 -1.69 9.57 5.81
N ALA A 59 -1.64 10.81 6.30
CA ALA A 59 -1.62 11.11 7.73
C ALA A 59 -3.01 11.38 8.31
N ASP A 60 -3.84 12.18 7.65
CA ASP A 60 -5.12 12.64 8.18
C ASP A 60 -6.29 11.76 7.72
N TRP A 61 -6.38 11.43 6.42
CA TRP A 61 -7.51 10.68 5.88
C TRP A 61 -7.37 9.16 6.05
N ARG A 62 -6.16 8.63 5.87
CA ARG A 62 -5.81 7.20 5.94
C ARG A 62 -4.70 6.94 6.96
N GLY A 63 -4.70 7.69 8.06
CA GLY A 63 -3.69 7.60 9.12
C GLY A 63 -3.55 6.21 9.74
N ILE A 64 -4.62 5.41 9.78
CA ILE A 64 -4.58 4.03 10.30
C ILE A 64 -3.69 3.13 9.44
N ASP A 65 -3.70 3.29 8.12
CA ASP A 65 -2.86 2.49 7.21
C ASP A 65 -1.37 2.80 7.48
N THR A 66 -1.03 4.09 7.58
CA THR A 66 0.34 4.56 7.88
C THR A 66 0.78 4.20 9.31
N LEU A 67 -0.13 4.19 10.28
CA LEU A 67 0.14 3.69 11.63
C LEU A 67 0.50 2.20 11.58
N GLY A 68 -0.26 1.41 10.81
CA GLY A 68 0.02 0.01 10.57
C GLY A 68 1.39 -0.21 9.92
N GLU A 69 1.71 0.55 8.87
CA GLU A 69 3.04 0.54 8.23
C GLU A 69 4.16 0.81 9.25
N THR A 70 3.97 1.82 10.11
CA THR A 70 4.94 2.17 11.16
C THR A 70 5.09 1.04 12.18
N MET A 71 4.00 0.40 12.60
CA MET A 71 4.02 -0.75 13.51
C MET A 71 4.75 -1.94 12.90
N VAL A 72 4.55 -2.23 11.61
CA VAL A 72 5.25 -3.31 10.89
C VAL A 72 6.76 -3.06 10.86
N VAL A 73 7.18 -1.84 10.49
CA VAL A 73 8.60 -1.47 10.45
C VAL A 73 9.22 -1.52 11.84
N PHE A 74 8.50 -1.02 12.86
CA PHE A 74 8.94 -1.09 14.25
C PHE A 74 9.13 -2.53 14.73
N ALA A 75 8.15 -3.40 14.49
CA ALA A 75 8.23 -4.81 14.85
C ALA A 75 9.38 -5.54 14.14
N ALA A 76 9.58 -5.26 12.85
CA ALA A 76 10.71 -5.80 12.09
C ALA A 76 12.06 -5.33 12.66
N GLY A 77 12.19 -4.04 12.96
CA GLY A 77 13.39 -3.48 13.59
C GLY A 77 13.67 -4.12 14.95
N LEU A 78 12.64 -4.26 15.80
CA LEU A 78 12.76 -4.92 17.09
C LEU A 78 13.16 -6.41 16.95
N ALA A 79 12.57 -7.13 15.99
CA ALA A 79 12.93 -8.52 15.72
C ALA A 79 14.40 -8.67 15.32
N VAL A 80 14.91 -7.77 14.47
CA VAL A 80 16.34 -7.75 14.09
C VAL A 80 17.22 -7.47 15.31
N LEU A 81 16.89 -6.48 16.13
CA LEU A 81 17.65 -6.16 17.35
C LEU A 81 17.69 -7.33 18.33
N ILE A 82 16.56 -8.02 18.53
CA ILE A 82 16.49 -9.21 19.39
C ILE A 82 17.38 -10.32 18.84
N ILE A 83 17.31 -10.61 17.53
CA ILE A 83 18.13 -11.66 16.90
C ILE A 83 19.63 -11.35 17.02
N LEU A 84 20.04 -10.09 16.81
CA LEU A 84 21.43 -9.67 16.89
C LEU A 84 21.94 -9.58 18.35
N GLY A 85 21.12 -9.07 19.26
CA GLY A 85 21.43 -8.92 20.69
C GLY A 85 21.33 -10.23 21.49
N ALA A 86 20.60 -11.23 21.00
CA ALA A 86 20.55 -12.57 21.57
C ALA A 86 21.86 -13.37 21.39
N LYS A 87 22.86 -12.79 20.71
CA LYS A 87 24.21 -13.36 20.65
C LYS A 87 24.86 -13.27 22.03
N LYS A 88 24.75 -14.37 22.79
CA LYS A 88 25.42 -14.69 24.08
C LYS A 88 26.48 -13.66 24.46
N ILE A 89 26.14 -12.81 25.44
CA ILE A 89 27.14 -12.29 26.38
C ILE A 89 27.75 -13.56 27.00
N LYS A 90 29.00 -13.84 26.65
CA LYS A 90 29.76 -14.96 27.19
C LYS A 90 30.25 -14.60 28.58
#